data_AF-A0A352MX97-F1
#
_entry.id   AF-A0A352MX97-F1
#
_cell.length_a   1.000
_cell.length_b   1.000
_cell.length_c   1.000
_cell.angle_alpha   90.00
_cell.angle_beta   90.00
_cell.angle_gamma   90.00
#
_symmetry.space_group_name_H-M   'P 1'
#
loop_
_entity.id
_entity.type
_entity.pdbx_description
1 polymer ?
#
loop_
_entity_poly.entity_id
_entity_poly.type
_entity_poly.pdbx_seq_one_letter_code
_entity_poly.pdbx_strand_id
1 'polypeptide(L)' 'MRKITISMLTISFIIVLLLTLTGCTKEESKNENYKIVTSFYPVYIMTYNITDGASNLKLTNMADTNTRMYS' A
#
# COMPACT_ATOMS: atom_id res chain seq x y z
N MET A 1 0.83 13.57 50.87
CA MET A 1 2.04 12.88 50.38
C MET A 1 1.70 11.55 49.68
N ARG A 2 1.26 10.48 50.37
CA ARG A 2 1.03 9.14 49.77
C ARG A 2 0.02 9.11 48.60
N LYS A 3 -1.06 9.91 48.65
CA LYS A 3 -2.06 9.99 47.57
C LYS A 3 -1.50 10.62 46.28
N ILE A 4 -0.58 11.58 46.43
CA ILE A 4 0.08 12.28 45.32
C ILE A 4 1.12 11.37 44.66
N THR A 5 1.87 10.61 45.46
CA THR A 5 2.84 9.63 44.93
C THR A 5 2.17 8.50 44.16
N ILE A 6 1.00 8.03 44.62
CA ILE A 6 0.22 7.01 43.90
C ILE A 6 -0.30 7.57 42.57
N SER A 7 -0.81 8.80 42.56
CA SER A 7 -1.28 9.47 41.34
C SER A 7 -0.16 9.68 40.30
N MET A 8 1.06 9.98 40.74
CA MET A 8 2.20 10.14 39.83
C MET A 8 2.62 8.80 39.21
N LEU A 9 2.57 7.71 39.99
CA LEU A 9 2.90 6.36 39.52
C LEU A 9 1.91 5.88 38.45
N THR A 10 0.61 6.12 38.63
CA THR A 10 -0.42 5.70 37.67
C THR A 10 -0.29 6.46 36.34
N ILE A 11 0.00 7.76 36.40
CA ILE A 11 0.21 8.59 35.20
C ILE A 11 1.43 8.10 34.41
N SER A 12 2.54 7.82 35.10
CA SER A 12 3.75 7.27 34.46
C SER A 12 3.46 5.94 33.74
N PHE A 13 2.65 5.07 34.35
CA PHE A 13 2.32 3.77 33.75
C PHE A 13 1.46 3.93 32.49
N ILE A 14 0.50 4.85 32.50
CA ILE A 14 -0.36 5.16 31.35
C ILE A 14 0.47 5.70 30.18
N ILE A 15 1.45 6.56 30.45
CA ILE A 15 2.33 7.12 29.40
C ILE A 15 3.14 6.01 28.72
N VAL A 16 3.73 5.10 29.50
CA VAL A 16 4.49 3.96 28.95
C VAL A 16 3.59 3.07 28.10
N LEU A 17 2.37 2.80 28.56
CA LEU A 17 1.40 1.99 27.82
C LEU A 17 1.01 2.64 26.49
N LEU A 18 0.77 3.95 26.48
CA LEU A 18 0.45 4.70 25.27
C LEU A 18 1.61 4.69 24.25
N LEU A 19 2.85 4.80 24.72
CA LEU A 19 4.04 4.75 23.85
C LEU A 19 4.25 3.37 23.21
N THR A 20 3.86 2.28 23.88
CA THR A 20 3.95 0.93 23.30
C THR A 20 2.89 0.65 22.23
N LEU A 21 1.77 1.40 22.24
CA LEU A 21 0.67 1.20 21.29
C LEU A 21 0.89 1.95 19.95
N THR A 22 1.76 2.96 19.92
CA THR A 22 2.20 3.62 18.68
C THR A 22 3.32 2.83 18.01
N GLY A 23 3.07 1.56 17.71
CA GLY A 23 3.94 0.74 16.89
C GLY A 23 3.82 1.16 15.43
N CYS A 24 4.80 1.92 14.93
CA CYS A 24 4.97 2.12 13.49
C CYS A 24 5.64 0.86 12.92
N THR A 25 4.85 -0.16 12.60
CA THR A 25 5.35 -1.27 11.79
C THR A 25 5.75 -0.69 10.44
N LYS A 26 7.05 -0.76 10.12
CA LYS A 26 7.49 -0.58 8.74
C LYS A 26 6.91 -1.74 7.97
N GLU A 27 5.90 -1.47 7.13
CA GLU A 27 5.57 -2.42 6.08
C GLU A 27 6.86 -2.62 5.27
N GLU A 28 7.39 -3.84 5.29
CA GLU A 28 8.39 -4.22 4.31
C GLU A 28 7.70 -4.08 2.96
N SER A 29 8.07 -3.03 2.23
CA SER A 29 7.64 -2.83 0.85
C SER A 29 8.22 -3.99 0.04
N LYS A 30 7.52 -5.11 0.02
CA LYS A 30 7.80 -6.19 -0.91
C LYS A 30 7.71 -5.52 -2.28
N ASN A 31 8.82 -5.51 -3.00
CA ASN A 31 8.86 -5.09 -4.41
C ASN A 31 8.12 -6.15 -5.24
N GLU A 32 6.81 -6.26 -5.01
CA GLU A 32 5.96 -7.19 -5.71
C GLU A 32 5.71 -6.60 -7.10
N ASN A 33 6.20 -7.31 -8.11
CA ASN A 33 5.87 -7.01 -9.49
C ASN A 33 4.45 -7.51 -9.75
N TYR A 34 3.49 -6.59 -9.81
CA TYR A 34 2.09 -6.93 -10.06
C TYR A 34 1.86 -7.19 -11.55
N LYS A 35 1.11 -8.26 -11.87
CA LYS A 35 0.67 -8.51 -13.25
C LYS A 35 -0.83 -8.23 -13.36
N ILE A 36 -1.18 -7.20 -14.12
CA ILE A 36 -2.56 -6.85 -14.39
C ILE A 36 -2.90 -7.34 -15.80
N VAL A 37 -3.99 -8.08 -15.91
CA VAL A 37 -4.46 -8.60 -17.20
C VAL A 37 -5.90 -8.16 -17.43
N THR A 38 -6.17 -7.60 -18.60
CA THR A 38 -7.50 -7.11 -18.98
C THR A 38 -8.06 -7.92 -20.14
N SER A 39 -9.37 -8.18 -20.16
CA SER A 39 -10.03 -8.94 -21.23
C SER A 39 -10.55 -8.09 -22.39
N PHE A 40 -10.57 -6.75 -22.26
CA PHE A 40 -11.18 -5.86 -23.24
C PHE A 40 -10.44 -4.51 -23.33
N TYR A 41 -10.37 -3.93 -24.53
CA TYR A 41 -9.49 -2.79 -24.85
C TYR A 41 -9.81 -1.48 -24.10
N PRO A 42 -11.06 -1.05 -23.94
CA PRO A 42 -11.40 0.09 -23.08
C PRO A 42 -10.88 -0.03 -21.64
N VAL A 43 -10.96 -1.22 -21.03
CA VAL A 43 -10.40 -1.42 -19.69
C VAL A 43 -8.88 -1.34 -19.73
N TYR A 44 -8.25 -1.96 -20.74
CA TYR A 44 -6.81 -1.87 -20.95
C TYR A 44 -6.30 -0.43 -21.03
N ILE A 45 -6.91 0.43 -21.87
CA ILE A 45 -6.42 1.80 -22.06
C ILE A 45 -6.66 2.67 -20.81
N MET A 46 -7.77 2.45 -20.09
CA MET A 46 -8.00 3.12 -18.80
C MET A 46 -6.94 2.71 -17.78
N THR A 47 -6.69 1.41 -17.64
CA THR A 47 -5.67 0.89 -16.73
C THR A 47 -4.28 1.38 -17.12
N TYR A 48 -3.93 1.37 -18.41
CA TYR A 48 -2.65 1.87 -18.93
C TYR A 48 -2.39 3.30 -18.46
N ASN A 49 -3.35 4.22 -18.65
CA ASN A 49 -3.20 5.62 -18.24
C ASN A 49 -3.12 5.79 -16.72
N ILE A 50 -3.84 4.98 -15.95
CA ILE A 50 -3.78 5.03 -14.47
C ILE A 50 -2.42 4.54 -13.96
N THR A 51 -1.87 3.51 -14.61
CA THR A 51 -0.63 2.87 -14.20
C THR A 51 0.62 3.46 -14.84
N ASP A 52 0.49 4.52 -15.65
CA ASP A 52 1.61 5.16 -16.31
C ASP A 52 2.61 5.71 -15.27
N GLY A 53 3.88 5.37 -15.44
CA GLY A 53 4.95 5.70 -14.48
C GLY A 53 5.11 4.74 -13.28
N ALA A 54 4.25 3.73 -13.11
CA ALA A 54 4.45 2.71 -12.09
C ALA A 54 5.54 1.70 -12.52
N SER A 55 6.59 1.55 -11.70
CA SER A 55 7.75 0.71 -12.03
C SER A 55 7.61 -0.76 -11.63
N ASN A 56 6.66 -1.08 -10.76
CA ASN A 56 6.50 -2.40 -10.15
C ASN A 56 5.30 -3.19 -10.71
N LEU A 57 4.92 -2.96 -11.97
CA LEU A 57 3.83 -3.72 -12.59
C LEU A 57 4.01 -3.98 -14.08
N LYS A 58 3.33 -5.03 -14.57
CA LYS A 58 3.22 -5.41 -15.98
C LYS A 58 1.74 -5.49 -16.37
N LEU A 59 1.33 -4.66 -17.33
CA LEU A 59 -0.02 -4.65 -17.88
C LEU A 59 -0.08 -5.42 -19.22
N THR A 60 -1.08 -6.28 -19.39
CA THR A 60 -1.31 -7.06 -20.62
C THR A 60 -2.80 -7.12 -20.96
N ASN A 61 -3.12 -7.07 -22.26
CA ASN A 61 -4.46 -7.35 -22.77
C ASN A 61 -4.55 -8.80 -23.25
N MET A 62 -5.63 -9.50 -22.91
CA MET A 62 -5.96 -10.85 -23.38
C MET A 62 -6.75 -10.85 -24.69
N ALA A 63 -7.43 -9.76 -25.03
CA ALA A 63 -8.07 -9.64 -26.33
C ALA A 63 -6.99 -9.52 -27.40
N ASP A 64 -7.18 -10.23 -28.52
CA ASP A 64 -6.34 -10.04 -29.69
C ASP A 64 -6.29 -8.56 -30.05
N THR A 65 -5.07 -8.01 -30.08
CA THR A 65 -4.86 -6.66 -30.55
C THR A 65 -5.12 -6.68 -32.05
N ASN A 66 -6.35 -6.36 -32.46
CA ASN A 66 -6.71 -6.15 -33.85
C ASN A 66 -6.07 -4.86 -34.42
N THR A 67 -5.07 -4.30 -33.73
CA THR A 67 -4.18 -3.28 -34.25
C THR A 67 -3.12 -3.96 -35.10
N ARG A 68 -3.43 -4.19 -36.38
CA ARG A 68 -2.40 -4.24 -37.43
C ARG A 68 -1.76 -2.84 -37.49
N MET A 69 -0.86 -2.55 -36.56
CA MET A 69 -0.10 -1.30 -36.53
C MET A 69 1.34 -1.65 -36.87
N TYR A 70 1.63 -1.55 -38.18
CA TYR A 70 2.94 -1.56 -38.87
C TYR A 70 4.07 -2.41 -38.26
N SER A 71 4.39 -3.49 -38.99
CA SER A 71 5.75 -4.08 -39.01
C SER A 71 6.77 -3.10 -39.57
#